data_AF-A0A519EWG5-F1
#
_entry.id   AF-A0A519EWG5-F1
#
_cell.length_a   1.000
_cell.length_b   1.000
_cell.length_c   1.000
_cell.angle_alpha   90.00
_cell.angle_beta   90.00
_cell.angle_gamma   90.00
#
_symmetry.space_group_name_H-M   'P 1'
#
loop_
_entity.id
_entity.type
_entity.pdbx_description
1 polymer ?
#
loop_
_entity_poly.entity_id
_entity_poly.type
_entity_poly.pdbx_seq_one_letter_code
_entity_poly.pdbx_strand_id
1 'polypeptide(L)'
;MNPQSIRHWFGTQGAMFQRAAAPLLVVAILALMVLPIPPWLLDTFFTINIAVALMVMMVAAYMVRPLDFAAFPSVLLLTTLMRLSLNVASTRVVLLEGHTGPGAAGAVIEAFGHFLIGGNFAVGLIVFAILVVINFVVVTKGAERIAEVSARFTLDAMPGKQMAV
;
A
#
# COMPACT_ATOMS: atom_id res chain seq x y z
N MET A 1 17.16 -10.74 47.53
CA MET A 1 16.26 -10.49 46.38
C MET A 1 16.98 -10.92 45.11
N ASN A 2 16.43 -11.89 44.38
CA ASN A 2 17.14 -12.69 43.38
C ASN A 2 17.02 -12.04 41.97
N PRO A 3 18.12 -11.75 41.24
CA PRO A 3 18.10 -11.00 39.97
C PRO A 3 17.49 -11.73 38.76
N GLN A 4 17.01 -12.96 38.91
CA GLN A 4 16.38 -13.71 37.82
C GLN A 4 14.89 -13.38 37.60
N SER A 5 14.20 -12.80 38.59
CA SER A 5 12.78 -12.44 38.47
C SER A 5 12.52 -11.23 37.57
N ILE A 6 13.55 -10.42 37.26
CA ILE A 6 13.38 -9.19 36.47
C ILE A 6 13.34 -9.48 34.97
N ARG A 7 13.97 -10.56 34.48
CA ARG A 7 13.98 -10.88 33.04
C ARG A 7 12.68 -11.48 32.52
N HIS A 8 11.93 -12.22 33.34
CA HIS A 8 10.70 -12.88 32.87
C HIS A 8 9.52 -11.92 32.66
N TRP A 9 9.54 -10.74 33.31
CA TRP A 9 8.50 -9.71 33.14
C TRP A 9 8.63 -8.95 31.80
N PHE A 10 9.84 -8.83 31.27
CA PHE A 10 10.11 -8.16 29.99
C PHE A 10 9.99 -9.10 28.78
N GLY A 11 10.07 -10.43 28.96
CA GLY A 11 9.97 -11.41 27.86
C GLY A 11 8.54 -11.71 27.40
N THR A 12 7.54 -11.59 28.28
CA THR A 12 6.14 -11.91 27.99
C THR A 12 5.33 -10.73 27.45
N GLN A 13 5.76 -9.48 27.71
CA GLN A 13 5.09 -8.28 27.18
C GLN A 13 5.29 -8.10 25.67
N GLY A 14 6.45 -8.48 25.12
CA GLY A 14 6.69 -8.43 23.67
C GLY A 14 5.77 -9.37 22.86
N ALA A 15 5.48 -10.55 23.41
CA ALA A 15 4.60 -11.54 22.77
C ALA A 15 3.10 -11.17 22.88
N MET A 16 2.71 -10.51 23.98
CA MET A 16 1.36 -9.94 24.12
C MET A 16 1.16 -8.74 23.19
N PHE A 17 2.17 -7.86 23.04
CA PHE A 17 2.15 -6.79 22.03
C PHE A 17 2.05 -7.32 20.61
N GLN A 18 2.75 -8.41 20.26
CA GLN A 18 2.64 -9.02 18.93
C GLN A 18 1.27 -9.67 18.68
N ARG A 19 0.64 -10.28 19.69
CA ARG A 19 -0.72 -10.85 19.57
C ARG A 19 -1.81 -9.78 19.60
N ALA A 20 -1.59 -8.68 20.31
CA ALA A 20 -2.49 -7.53 20.35
C ALA A 20 -2.27 -6.58 19.16
N ALA A 21 -1.12 -6.63 18.48
CA ALA A 21 -0.79 -5.74 17.37
C ALA A 21 -1.79 -5.86 16.22
N ALA A 22 -2.18 -7.09 15.85
CA ALA A 22 -3.16 -7.31 14.78
C ALA A 22 -4.55 -6.72 15.13
N PRO A 23 -5.20 -7.04 16.26
CA PRO A 23 -6.48 -6.44 16.62
C PRO A 23 -6.37 -4.94 16.93
N LEU A 24 -5.27 -4.45 17.50
CA LEU A 24 -5.05 -3.02 17.72
C LEU A 24 -4.91 -2.26 16.40
N LEU A 25 -4.23 -2.85 15.41
CA LEU A 25 -4.11 -2.31 14.05
C LEU A 25 -5.47 -2.31 13.36
N VAL A 26 -6.29 -3.36 13.51
CA VAL A 26 -7.67 -3.39 13.02
C VAL A 26 -8.52 -2.31 13.69
N VAL A 27 -8.44 -2.16 15.02
CA VAL A 27 -9.15 -1.11 15.76
C VAL A 27 -8.65 0.29 15.38
N ALA A 28 -7.35 0.46 15.11
CA ALA A 28 -6.77 1.72 14.63
C ALA A 28 -7.21 2.06 13.20
N ILE A 29 -7.31 1.06 12.31
CA ILE A 29 -7.89 1.21 10.97
C ILE A 29 -9.38 1.60 11.09
N LEU A 30 -10.14 0.92 11.95
CA LEU A 30 -11.53 1.24 12.22
C LEU A 30 -11.70 2.63 12.86
N ALA A 31 -10.77 3.05 13.73
CA ALA A 31 -10.77 4.38 14.33
C ALA A 31 -10.43 5.49 13.33
N LEU A 32 -9.47 5.24 12.42
CA LEU A 32 -9.22 6.11 11.26
C LEU A 32 -10.42 6.15 10.30
N MET A 33 -11.23 5.09 10.27
CA MET A 33 -12.53 5.05 9.58
C MET A 33 -13.65 5.79 10.32
N VAL A 34 -13.42 6.27 11.54
CA VAL A 34 -14.40 7.06 12.32
C VAL A 34 -14.02 8.54 12.39
N LEU A 35 -12.74 8.89 12.31
CA LEU A 35 -12.29 10.28 12.39
C LEU A 35 -12.32 10.97 11.00
N PRO A 36 -13.10 12.05 10.81
CA PRO A 36 -13.01 12.87 9.60
C PRO A 36 -11.63 13.53 9.52
N ILE A 37 -10.87 13.15 8.48
CA ILE A 37 -9.61 13.82 8.15
C ILE A 37 -9.97 15.07 7.36
N PRO A 38 -9.46 16.25 7.74
CA PRO A 38 -9.78 17.47 7.03
C PRO A 38 -9.23 17.40 5.58
N PRO A 39 -9.97 17.90 4.57
CA PRO A 39 -9.59 17.79 3.16
C PRO A 39 -8.19 18.33 2.82
N TRP A 40 -7.75 19.40 3.48
CA TRP A 40 -6.43 20.01 3.26
C TRP A 40 -5.26 19.06 3.61
N LEU A 41 -5.44 18.24 4.64
CA LEU A 41 -4.43 17.28 5.08
C LEU A 41 -4.36 16.10 4.11
N LEU A 42 -5.54 15.69 3.61
CA LEU A 42 -5.69 14.65 2.61
C LEU A 42 -4.97 15.03 1.30
N ASP A 43 -5.20 16.25 0.81
CA ASP A 43 -4.52 16.79 -0.37
C ASP A 43 -3.00 16.80 -0.18
N THR A 44 -2.53 17.27 0.98
CA THR A 44 -1.09 17.30 1.30
C THR A 44 -0.47 15.91 1.23
N PHE A 45 -1.11 14.91 1.84
CA PHE A 45 -0.61 13.54 1.81
C PHE A 45 -0.69 12.91 0.42
N PHE A 46 -1.73 13.19 -0.38
CA PHE A 46 -1.77 12.73 -1.77
C PHE A 46 -0.66 13.34 -2.61
N THR A 47 -0.41 14.65 -2.49
CA THR A 47 0.69 15.32 -3.20
C THR A 47 2.04 14.72 -2.82
N ILE A 48 2.30 14.49 -1.52
CA ILE A 48 3.52 13.83 -1.07
C ILE A 48 3.60 12.39 -1.60
N ASN A 49 2.50 11.64 -1.61
CA ASN A 49 2.48 10.28 -2.12
C ASN A 49 2.88 10.21 -3.59
N ILE A 50 2.32 11.10 -4.41
CA ILE A 50 2.64 11.20 -5.84
C ILE A 50 4.10 11.64 -6.03
N ALA A 51 4.57 12.63 -5.26
CA ALA A 51 5.95 13.10 -5.34
C ALA A 51 6.97 11.99 -4.98
N VAL A 52 6.73 11.24 -3.90
CA VAL A 52 7.58 10.10 -3.51
C VAL A 52 7.51 8.99 -4.55
N ALA A 53 6.33 8.71 -5.11
CA ALA A 53 6.19 7.70 -6.17
C ALA A 53 6.98 8.06 -7.43
N LEU A 54 6.94 9.33 -7.85
CA LEU A 54 7.72 9.83 -8.98
C LEU A 54 9.23 9.81 -8.67
N MET A 55 9.63 10.21 -7.45
CA MET A 55 11.02 10.13 -7.01
C MET A 55 11.55 8.70 -7.05
N VAL A 56 10.80 7.74 -6.50
CA VAL A 56 11.17 6.32 -6.53
C VAL A 56 11.24 5.80 -7.97
N MET A 57 10.28 6.17 -8.82
CA MET A 57 10.29 5.79 -10.23
C MET A 57 11.52 6.35 -10.97
N MET A 58 11.86 7.62 -10.73
CA MET A 58 13.00 8.27 -11.34
C MET A 58 14.32 7.65 -10.86
N VAL A 59 14.46 7.40 -9.55
CA VAL A 59 15.60 6.67 -8.99
C VAL A 59 15.70 5.28 -9.62
N ALA A 60 14.61 4.52 -9.67
CA ALA A 60 14.60 3.18 -10.27
C ALA A 60 14.95 3.18 -11.77
N ALA A 61 14.56 4.20 -12.53
CA ALA A 61 14.84 4.31 -13.96
C ALA A 61 16.31 4.59 -14.27
N TYR A 62 17.03 5.30 -13.40
CA TYR A 62 18.45 5.65 -13.59
C TYR A 62 19.42 4.67 -12.91
N MET A 63 18.90 3.66 -12.20
CA MET A 63 19.68 2.68 -11.48
C MET A 63 20.27 1.61 -12.43
N VAL A 64 21.59 1.48 -12.44
CA VAL A 64 22.30 0.51 -13.30
C VAL A 64 22.46 -0.86 -12.61
N ARG A 65 22.55 -0.90 -11.27
CA ARG A 65 22.70 -2.15 -10.50
C ARG A 65 21.65 -2.25 -9.39
N PRO A 66 20.82 -3.31 -9.32
CA PRO A 66 19.79 -3.47 -8.29
C PRO A 66 20.32 -3.41 -6.84
N LEU A 67 21.60 -3.76 -6.63
CA LEU A 67 22.25 -3.78 -5.33
C LEU A 67 22.50 -2.38 -4.73
N ASP A 68 22.54 -1.33 -5.56
CA ASP A 68 22.79 0.04 -5.10
C ASP A 68 21.57 0.64 -4.36
N PHE A 69 20.41 -0.03 -4.43
CA PHE A 69 19.19 0.38 -3.75
C PHE A 69 18.73 -0.70 -2.77
N ALA A 70 19.61 -1.06 -1.83
CA ALA A 70 19.30 -1.97 -0.72
C ALA A 70 18.08 -1.51 0.12
N ALA A 71 17.73 -0.22 0.07
CA ALA A 71 16.54 0.34 0.70
C ALA A 71 15.23 0.14 -0.10
N PHE A 72 15.30 -0.41 -1.33
CA PHE A 72 14.14 -0.58 -2.21
C PHE A 72 12.95 -1.28 -1.56
N PRO A 73 13.11 -2.45 -0.90
CA PRO A 73 11.98 -3.17 -0.34
C PRO A 73 11.30 -2.39 0.80
N SER A 74 12.09 -1.72 1.64
CA SER A 74 11.58 -0.92 2.76
C SER A 74 10.84 0.32 2.28
N VAL A 75 11.35 1.02 1.26
CA VAL A 75 10.68 2.18 0.65
C VAL A 75 9.39 1.75 -0.03
N LEU A 76 9.39 0.63 -0.76
CA LEU A 76 8.17 0.08 -1.34
C LEU A 76 7.14 -0.31 -0.28
N LEU A 77 7.55 -0.96 0.80
CA LEU A 77 6.67 -1.30 1.92
C LEU A 77 6.02 -0.04 2.52
N LEU A 78 6.83 0.97 2.84
CA LEU A 78 6.34 2.23 3.43
C LEU A 78 5.38 2.96 2.48
N THR A 79 5.75 3.10 1.20
CA THR A 79 4.93 3.79 0.20
C THR A 79 3.63 3.04 -0.09
N THR A 80 3.65 1.70 -0.05
CA THR A 80 2.45 0.87 -0.22
C THR A 80 1.50 1.03 0.97
N LEU A 81 2.03 1.03 2.20
CA LEU A 81 1.22 1.30 3.39
C LEU A 81 0.61 2.71 3.37
N MET A 82 1.39 3.71 2.97
CA MET A 82 0.88 5.08 2.79
C MET A 82 -0.25 5.12 1.76
N ARG A 83 -0.09 4.47 0.59
CA ARG A 83 -1.13 4.36 -0.44
C ARG A 83 -2.40 3.69 0.08
N LEU A 84 -2.27 2.58 0.80
CA LEU A 84 -3.40 1.87 1.37
C LEU A 84 -4.18 2.77 2.34
N SER A 85 -3.47 3.45 3.25
CA SER A 85 -4.09 4.34 4.23
C SER A 85 -4.83 5.52 3.57
N LEU A 86 -4.23 6.13 2.54
CA LEU A 86 -4.84 7.24 1.82
C LEU A 86 -6.06 6.83 1.01
N ASN A 87 -6.03 5.67 0.35
CA ASN A 87 -7.18 5.18 -0.41
C ASN A 87 -8.40 4.91 0.50
N VAL A 88 -8.18 4.38 1.70
CA VAL A 88 -9.27 4.15 2.67
C VAL A 88 -9.82 5.48 3.19
N ALA A 89 -8.93 6.40 3.58
CA ALA A 89 -9.31 7.72 4.06
C ALA A 89 -10.05 8.54 2.99
N SER A 90 -9.55 8.55 1.75
CA SER A 90 -10.15 9.27 0.63
C SER A 90 -11.51 8.71 0.24
N THR A 91 -11.66 7.38 0.20
CA THR A 91 -12.95 6.76 -0.13
C THR A 91 -14.00 7.13 0.91
N ARG A 92 -13.64 7.15 2.19
CA ARG A 92 -14.56 7.59 3.25
C ARG A 92 -14.99 9.04 3.08
N VAL A 93 -14.04 9.95 2.91
CA VAL A 93 -14.31 11.39 2.74
C VAL A 93 -15.17 11.62 1.50
N VAL A 94 -14.88 10.95 0.38
CA VAL A 94 -15.70 11.01 -0.85
C VAL A 94 -17.14 10.52 -0.59
N LEU A 95 -17.33 9.41 0.13
CA LEU A 95 -18.66 8.86 0.41
C LEU A 95 -19.47 9.68 1.43
N LEU A 96 -18.80 10.25 2.44
CA LEU A 96 -19.45 11.00 3.52
C LEU A 96 -19.66 12.47 3.18
N GLU A 97 -18.72 13.12 2.50
CA GLU A 97 -18.73 14.56 2.29
C GLU A 97 -18.90 14.91 0.80
N GLY A 98 -18.74 13.97 -0.13
CA GLY A 98 -18.84 14.22 -1.57
C GLY A 98 -20.21 14.71 -2.07
N HIS A 99 -21.27 14.56 -1.28
CA HIS A 99 -22.59 15.12 -1.59
C HIS A 99 -22.75 16.60 -1.21
N THR A 100 -21.79 17.17 -0.46
CA THR A 100 -21.86 18.56 0.03
C THR A 100 -21.25 19.59 -0.94
N GLY A 101 -20.59 19.15 -2.01
CA GLY A 101 -20.08 20.00 -3.09
C GLY A 101 -18.85 19.41 -3.81
N PRO A 102 -18.49 19.95 -4.99
CA PRO A 102 -17.39 19.41 -5.81
C PRO A 102 -16.00 19.50 -5.15
N GLY A 103 -15.80 20.41 -4.19
CA GLY A 103 -14.55 20.55 -3.42
C GLY A 103 -14.53 19.87 -2.05
N ALA A 104 -15.59 19.15 -1.67
CA ALA A 104 -15.71 18.59 -0.32
C ALA A 104 -14.73 17.43 -0.05
N ALA A 105 -14.29 16.73 -1.10
CA ALA A 105 -13.39 15.59 -0.96
C ALA A 105 -11.89 15.95 -0.97
N GLY A 106 -11.54 17.19 -1.31
CA GLY A 106 -10.16 17.66 -1.54
C GLY A 106 -9.92 18.12 -2.98
N ALA A 107 -9.09 19.14 -3.15
CA ALA A 107 -8.81 19.78 -4.42
C ALA A 107 -8.03 18.87 -5.38
N VAL A 108 -7.18 17.98 -4.86
CA VAL A 108 -6.44 17.01 -5.70
C VAL A 108 -7.42 16.02 -6.31
N ILE A 109 -8.37 15.49 -5.51
CA ILE A 109 -9.38 14.54 -5.98
C ILE A 109 -10.32 15.19 -7.01
N GLU A 110 -10.78 16.41 -6.74
CA GLU A 110 -11.61 17.18 -7.67
C GLU A 110 -10.91 17.42 -9.01
N ALA A 111 -9.65 17.87 -8.98
CA ALA A 111 -8.86 18.11 -10.18
C ALA A 111 -8.63 16.83 -11.00
N PHE A 112 -8.30 15.72 -10.34
CA PHE A 112 -8.16 14.42 -11.01
C PHE A 112 -9.49 13.92 -11.58
N GLY A 113 -10.60 14.09 -10.87
CA GLY A 113 -11.93 13.74 -11.35
C GLY A 113 -12.33 14.52 -12.60
N HIS A 114 -12.12 15.84 -12.58
CA HIS A 114 -12.39 16.70 -13.73
C HIS A 114 -11.51 16.32 -14.94
N PHE A 115 -10.22 16.06 -14.70
CA PHE A 115 -9.29 15.62 -15.73
C PHE A 115 -9.69 14.27 -16.36
N LEU A 116 -10.14 13.31 -15.56
CA LEU A 116 -10.49 11.96 -16.03
C LEU A 116 -11.81 11.94 -16.82
N ILE A 117 -12.78 12.75 -16.39
CA ILE A 117 -14.12 12.79 -16.98
C ILE A 117 -14.13 13.68 -18.25
N GLY A 118 -13.24 14.68 -18.33
CA GLY A 118 -13.11 15.53 -19.52
C GLY A 118 -14.41 16.24 -19.93
N GLY A 119 -15.32 16.47 -18.97
CA GLY A 119 -16.65 17.03 -19.20
C GLY A 119 -17.74 16.03 -19.65
N ASN A 120 -17.40 14.75 -19.88
CA ASN A 120 -18.37 13.71 -20.22
C ASN A 120 -18.32 12.53 -19.23
N PHE A 121 -19.34 12.42 -18.40
CA PHE A 121 -19.46 11.36 -17.39
C PHE A 121 -19.33 9.94 -17.99
N ALA A 122 -19.83 9.71 -19.21
CA ALA A 122 -19.70 8.42 -19.88
C ALA A 122 -18.24 8.06 -20.21
N VAL A 123 -17.43 9.05 -20.61
CA VAL A 123 -15.99 8.86 -20.84
C VAL A 123 -15.31 8.49 -19.53
N GLY A 124 -15.63 9.20 -18.44
CA GLY A 124 -15.10 8.91 -17.11
C GLY A 124 -15.41 7.48 -16.64
N LEU A 125 -16.65 7.02 -16.84
CA LEU A 125 -17.06 5.65 -16.48
C LEU A 125 -16.30 4.58 -17.29
N ILE A 126 -16.12 4.81 -18.59
CA ILE A 126 -15.36 3.90 -19.47
C ILE A 126 -13.90 3.83 -19.04
N VAL A 127 -13.25 4.97 -18.81
CA VAL A 127 -11.85 5.01 -18.33
C VAL A 127 -11.72 4.33 -16.97
N PHE A 128 -12.65 4.58 -16.04
CA PHE A 128 -12.68 3.91 -14.75
C PHE A 128 -12.78 2.39 -14.89
N ALA A 129 -13.69 1.89 -15.74
CA ALA A 129 -13.82 0.45 -16.00
C ALA A 129 -12.53 -0.16 -16.56
N ILE A 130 -11.87 0.52 -17.51
CA ILE A 130 -10.58 0.08 -18.07
C ILE A 130 -9.53 -0.02 -16.95
N LEU A 131 -9.40 1.01 -16.11
CA LEU A 131 -8.43 1.02 -15.02
C LEU A 131 -8.68 -0.10 -14.00
N VAL A 132 -9.94 -0.35 -13.63
CA VAL A 132 -10.31 -1.45 -12.72
C VAL A 132 -9.95 -2.81 -13.32
N VAL A 133 -10.27 -3.03 -14.60
CA VAL A 133 -9.94 -4.28 -15.29
C VAL A 133 -8.44 -4.48 -15.36
N ILE A 134 -7.67 -3.46 -15.75
CA ILE A 134 -6.20 -3.54 -15.80
C ILE A 134 -5.64 -3.83 -14.41
N ASN A 135 -6.08 -3.11 -13.38
CA ASN A 135 -5.59 -3.29 -12.02
C ASN A 135 -5.83 -4.72 -11.52
N PHE A 136 -7.01 -5.28 -11.77
CA PHE A 136 -7.32 -6.64 -11.34
C PHE A 136 -6.62 -7.72 -12.18
N VAL A 137 -6.71 -7.63 -13.51
CA VAL A 137 -6.19 -8.65 -14.43
C VAL A 137 -4.66 -8.69 -14.41
N VAL A 138 -3.99 -7.53 -14.46
CA VAL A 138 -2.52 -7.49 -14.47
C VAL A 138 -1.94 -7.97 -13.14
N VAL A 139 -2.52 -7.58 -12.01
CA VAL A 139 -2.04 -8.04 -10.70
C VAL A 139 -2.23 -9.54 -10.56
N THR A 140 -3.40 -10.07 -10.92
CA THR A 140 -3.69 -11.51 -10.82
C THR A 140 -2.75 -12.32 -11.74
N LYS A 141 -2.60 -11.90 -13.00
CA LYS A 141 -1.74 -12.58 -13.98
C LYS A 141 -0.25 -12.41 -13.70
N GLY A 142 0.16 -11.26 -13.15
CA GLY A 142 1.53 -11.02 -12.69
C GLY A 142 1.89 -11.90 -11.50
N ALA A 143 1.01 -12.00 -10.51
CA ALA A 143 1.19 -12.87 -9.35
C ALA A 143 1.26 -14.35 -9.75
N GLU A 144 0.41 -14.80 -10.68
CA GLU A 144 0.40 -16.17 -11.21
C GLU A 144 1.77 -16.57 -11.80
N ARG A 145 2.36 -15.71 -12.65
CA ARG A 145 3.69 -15.96 -13.24
C ARG A 145 4.82 -15.98 -12.21
N ILE A 146 4.78 -15.09 -11.20
CA ILE A 146 5.80 -15.08 -10.13
C ILE A 146 5.69 -16.35 -9.27
N ALA A 147 4.47 -16.81 -8.99
CA ALA A 147 4.23 -18.03 -8.22
C ALA A 147 4.73 -19.29 -8.94
N GLU A 148 4.50 -19.40 -10.26
CA GLU A 148 5.02 -20.49 -11.09
C GLU A 148 6.55 -20.57 -11.03
N VAL A 149 7.22 -19.44 -11.24
CA VAL A 149 8.68 -19.37 -11.24
C VAL A 149 9.25 -19.65 -9.85
N SER A 150 8.61 -19.16 -8.78
CA SER A 150 9.02 -19.43 -7.40
C SER A 150 8.88 -20.91 -7.04
N ALA A 151 7.79 -21.56 -7.48
CA ALA A 151 7.59 -22.99 -7.30
C ALA A 151 8.65 -23.80 -8.05
N ARG A 152 8.96 -23.41 -9.29
CA ARG A 152 10.02 -24.05 -10.07
C ARG A 152 11.41 -23.87 -9.44
N PHE A 153 11.74 -22.68 -8.93
CA PHE A 153 13.00 -22.46 -8.20
C PHE A 153 13.07 -23.22 -6.88
N THR A 154 11.93 -23.36 -6.19
CA THR A 154 11.86 -24.17 -4.97
C THR A 154 12.05 -25.66 -5.29
N LEU A 155 11.49 -26.15 -6.39
CA LEU A 155 11.68 -27.52 -6.89
C LEU A 155 13.12 -27.77 -7.39
N ASP A 156 13.69 -26.83 -8.14
CA ASP A 156 15.07 -26.89 -8.64
C ASP A 156 16.11 -26.81 -7.49
N ALA A 157 15.72 -26.23 -6.34
CA ALA A 157 16.54 -26.17 -5.13
C ALA A 157 16.40 -27.39 -4.20
N MET A 158 15.49 -28.35 -4.48
CA MET A 158 15.37 -29.56 -3.65
C MET A 158 16.58 -30.49 -3.88
N PRO A 159 17.38 -30.81 -2.83
CA PRO A 159 18.59 -31.60 -2.96
C PRO A 159 18.23 -33.08 -3.11
N GLY A 160 17.95 -33.49 -4.35
CA GLY A 160 17.62 -34.88 -4.70
C GLY A 160 18.53 -35.52 -5.74
N LYS A 161 19.44 -34.76 -6.39
CA LYS A 161 20.30 -35.34 -7.45
C LYS A 161 21.63 -34.62 -7.74
N GLN A 162 22.24 -33.96 -6.76
CA GLN A 162 23.69 -33.72 -6.74
C GLN A 162 24.44 -34.70 -5.81
N MET A 163 23.86 -35.88 -5.56
CA MET A 163 24.44 -36.96 -4.75
C MET A 163 24.75 -38.21 -5.58
N ALA A 164 24.92 -38.05 -6.90
CA ALA A 164 25.42 -39.09 -7.79
C ALA A 164 26.59 -38.53 -8.60
N VAL A 165 27.67 -38.22 -7.88
CA VAL A 165 29.03 -38.33 -8.41
C VAL A 165 29.71 -39.40 -7.56
#